data_AF-A0A1C2JLD1-F1
#
_entry.id   AF-A0A1C2JLD1-F1
#
_cell.length_a   1.000
_cell.length_b   1.000
_cell.length_c   1.000
_cell.angle_alpha   90.00
_cell.angle_beta   90.00
_cell.angle_gamma   90.00
#
_symmetry.space_group_name_H-M   'P 1'
#
loop_
_entity.id
_entity.type
_entity.pdbx_description
1 polymer ?
#
loop_
_entity_poly.entity_id
_entity_poly.type
_entity_poly.pdbx_seq_one_letter_code
_entity_poly.pdbx_strand_id
1 'polypeptide(L)'
;MQIKGIGYDRTHGARRDQDNTGRGYQPTDGYDDGAVRNLTGELTDLDGHTYIDEREGAILNEMADLLGNHKLVPFFGAGISRPQLGFASAGLAKQLADQIGQRPSILLSELSDSFIDKIGEDALIGFLKEKLVLSQFDDAKVSAHRLLLSLSLNLLYMTNQDNLFELVAEHYCRPYRRVVTLADLSDVIPGEPILIKFHGDPDVPSSIVFGKRSYEARIKSNDHPLDIKLRAASYVG
;
A
#
# COMPACT_ATOMS: atom_id res chain seq x y z
N MET A 1 15.13 -4.65 -16.32
CA MET A 1 15.73 -4.05 -15.11
C MET A 1 15.06 -4.70 -13.90
N GLN A 2 15.82 -5.43 -13.08
CA GLN A 2 15.27 -6.31 -12.03
C GLN A 2 14.76 -5.49 -10.84
N ILE A 3 13.46 -5.61 -10.57
CA ILE A 3 12.85 -5.17 -9.32
C ILE A 3 13.07 -6.30 -8.31
N LYS A 4 13.91 -6.07 -7.29
CA LYS A 4 14.07 -7.01 -6.16
C LYS A 4 12.85 -6.88 -5.25
N GLY A 5 11.86 -7.75 -5.44
CA GLY A 5 10.82 -8.00 -4.45
C GLY A 5 11.40 -8.75 -3.26
N ILE A 6 11.21 -8.24 -2.05
CA ILE A 6 11.59 -8.93 -0.81
C ILE A 6 10.51 -9.99 -0.55
N GLY A 7 10.75 -11.21 -1.01
CA GLY A 7 9.89 -12.36 -0.76
C GLY A 7 10.19 -12.98 0.61
N TYR A 8 9.16 -13.07 1.46
CA TYR A 8 9.20 -13.93 2.65
C TYR A 8 8.86 -15.37 2.23
N ASP A 9 9.88 -16.22 2.14
CA ASP A 9 9.71 -17.67 2.01
C ASP A 9 9.49 -18.28 3.39
N ARG A 10 8.40 -19.04 3.54
CA ARG A 10 8.10 -19.84 4.74
C ARG A 10 8.05 -21.31 4.34
N THR A 11 9.19 -22.00 4.48
CA THR A 11 9.24 -23.46 4.50
C THR A 11 9.78 -24.00 5.82
N HIS A 12 8.88 -24.63 6.58
CA HIS A 12 9.01 -25.87 7.35
C HIS A 12 10.25 -26.12 8.26
N GLY A 13 9.94 -26.32 9.55
CA GLY A 13 10.11 -27.64 10.18
C GLY A 13 11.49 -28.04 10.75
N ALA A 14 11.60 -27.92 12.08
CA ALA A 14 12.35 -28.75 13.04
C ALA A 14 13.57 -29.59 12.57
N ARG A 15 14.73 -29.31 13.17
CA ARG A 15 15.67 -30.31 13.72
C ARG A 15 16.69 -29.66 14.67
N ARG A 16 16.89 -30.28 15.84
CA ARG A 16 18.03 -30.06 16.75
C ARG A 16 19.27 -30.72 16.15
N ASP A 17 20.44 -30.11 16.25
CA ASP A 17 21.54 -30.55 17.12
C ASP A 17 22.83 -29.76 16.85
N GLN A 18 23.72 -29.89 17.84
CA GLN A 18 24.92 -29.17 18.24
C GLN A 18 26.07 -29.05 17.22
N ASP A 19 27.00 -28.16 17.62
CA ASP A 19 28.44 -28.09 17.34
C ASP A 19 28.99 -27.09 16.31
N ASN A 20 29.48 -25.97 16.88
CA ASN A 20 30.89 -25.55 16.91
C ASN A 20 31.56 -25.13 15.59
N THR A 21 31.91 -23.85 15.48
CA THR A 21 33.30 -23.34 15.54
C THR A 21 33.36 -21.89 15.09
N GLY A 22 34.09 -21.08 15.86
CA GLY A 22 34.11 -19.63 15.78
C GLY A 22 34.53 -19.04 14.43
N ARG A 23 33.86 -17.96 14.07
CA ARG A 23 34.50 -16.78 13.48
C ARG A 23 34.03 -15.57 14.28
N GLY A 24 35.01 -14.86 14.82
CA GLY A 24 34.80 -13.77 15.77
C GLY A 24 33.92 -12.66 15.20
N TYR A 25 32.92 -12.30 15.98
CA TYR A 25 32.30 -10.99 15.91
C TYR A 25 33.28 -10.02 16.57
N GLN A 26 33.82 -9.06 15.80
CA GLN A 26 34.48 -7.92 16.41
C GLN A 26 33.41 -6.86 16.70
N PRO A 27 33.23 -6.43 17.96
CA PRO A 27 32.29 -5.38 18.29
C PRO A 27 32.85 -4.05 17.81
N THR A 28 32.10 -3.35 16.96
CA THR A 28 32.27 -1.91 16.78
C THR A 28 31.59 -1.20 17.93
N ASP A 29 32.33 -0.27 18.53
CA ASP A 29 32.04 0.40 19.79
C ASP A 29 30.58 0.90 19.93
N GLY A 30 29.91 0.52 21.02
CA GLY A 30 28.75 1.28 21.54
C GLY A 30 27.53 0.52 22.06
N TYR A 31 27.45 -0.82 21.97
CA TYR A 31 26.29 -1.56 22.49
C TYR A 31 26.57 -2.21 23.84
N ASP A 32 25.76 -1.85 24.85
CA ASP A 32 25.70 -2.56 26.12
C ASP A 32 25.19 -3.99 25.89
N ASP A 33 25.86 -4.96 26.51
CA ASP A 33 25.82 -6.41 26.22
C ASP A 33 24.52 -7.10 26.69
N GLY A 34 23.41 -6.34 26.80
CA GLY A 34 22.17 -6.74 27.46
C GLY A 34 20.87 -6.40 26.73
N ALA A 35 20.91 -5.82 25.52
CA ALA A 35 19.69 -5.46 24.79
C ALA A 35 18.94 -6.69 24.28
N VAL A 36 17.65 -6.80 24.62
CA VAL A 36 16.79 -7.94 24.25
C VAL A 36 15.59 -7.42 23.47
N ARG A 37 15.17 -8.14 22.42
CA ARG A 37 13.91 -7.83 21.73
C ARG A 37 12.72 -8.22 22.61
N ASN A 38 11.84 -7.26 22.89
CA ASN A 38 10.61 -7.49 23.66
C ASN A 38 9.54 -8.22 22.80
N LEU A 39 8.40 -8.55 23.41
CA LEU A 39 7.30 -9.28 22.75
C LEU A 39 6.65 -8.50 21.59
N THR A 40 6.89 -7.18 21.48
CA THR A 40 6.46 -6.32 20.37
C THR A 40 7.53 -6.17 19.29
N GLY A 41 8.72 -6.74 19.49
CA GLY A 41 9.84 -6.76 18.53
C GLY A 41 10.83 -5.60 18.66
N GLU A 42 10.61 -4.70 19.63
CA GLU A 42 11.43 -3.52 19.90
C GLU A 42 12.67 -3.91 20.72
N LEU A 43 13.81 -3.27 20.45
CA LEU A 43 15.03 -3.46 21.22
C LEU A 43 14.93 -2.64 22.50
N THR A 44 15.02 -3.30 23.66
CA THR A 44 15.02 -2.62 24.96
C THR A 44 16.22 -3.03 25.78
N ASP A 45 16.83 -2.09 26.49
CA ASP A 45 17.78 -2.42 27.56
C ASP A 45 17.07 -2.90 28.83
N LEU A 46 17.85 -3.31 29.82
CA LEU A 46 17.35 -3.82 31.12
C LEU A 46 16.63 -2.76 31.94
N ASP A 47 16.82 -1.48 31.60
CA ASP A 47 16.18 -0.32 32.24
C ASP A 47 14.90 0.13 31.50
N GLY A 48 14.57 -0.54 30.39
CA GLY A 48 13.35 -0.32 29.62
C GLY A 48 13.43 0.81 28.60
N HIS A 49 14.63 1.29 28.27
CA HIS A 49 14.80 2.25 27.17
C HIS A 49 14.66 1.54 25.84
N THR A 50 13.76 2.05 24.99
CA THR A 50 13.54 1.53 23.65
C THR A 50 14.55 2.13 22.67
N TYR A 51 15.34 1.27 22.04
CA TYR A 51 16.27 1.62 20.98
C TYR A 51 15.60 1.36 19.64
N ILE A 52 15.70 2.35 18.75
CA ILE A 52 15.40 2.14 17.33
C ILE A 52 16.56 1.31 16.77
N ASP A 53 16.28 0.18 16.11
CA ASP A 53 17.32 -0.59 15.39
C ASP A 53 18.09 0.39 14.50
N GLU A 54 19.43 0.37 14.52
CA GLU A 54 20.26 1.30 13.72
C GLU A 54 19.80 1.39 12.26
N ARG A 55 19.31 0.29 11.70
CA ARG A 55 18.77 0.24 10.34
C ARG A 55 17.43 0.96 10.22
N GLU A 56 16.55 0.84 11.21
CA GLU A 56 15.29 1.59 11.27
C GLU A 56 15.57 3.09 11.43
N GLY A 57 16.53 3.47 12.27
CA GLY A 57 16.96 4.86 12.44
C GLY A 57 17.51 5.46 11.14
N ALA A 58 18.33 4.71 10.41
CA ALA A 58 18.84 5.13 9.11
C ALA A 58 17.72 5.36 8.08
N ILE A 59 16.73 4.45 8.00
CA ILE A 59 15.57 4.58 7.11
C ILE A 59 14.73 5.81 7.48
N LEU A 60 14.47 6.03 8.76
CA LEU A 60 13.67 7.18 9.21
C LEU A 60 14.36 8.51 8.88
N ASN A 61 15.67 8.58 9.05
CA ASN A 61 16.45 9.78 8.68
C ASN A 61 16.41 10.01 7.17
N GLU A 62 16.60 8.96 6.36
CA GLU A 62 16.49 9.06 4.90
C GLU A 62 15.09 9.55 4.47
N MET A 63 14.02 8.99 5.06
CA MET A 63 12.66 9.43 4.80
C MET A 63 12.44 10.89 5.20
N ALA A 64 12.97 11.33 6.34
CA ALA A 64 12.88 12.70 6.80
C ALA A 64 13.61 13.66 5.85
N ASP A 65 14.80 13.28 5.38
CA ASP A 65 15.58 14.06 4.40
C ASP A 65 14.83 14.17 3.07
N LEU A 66 14.29 13.06 2.55
CA LEU A 66 13.50 13.06 1.33
C LEU A 66 12.23 13.90 1.48
N LEU A 67 11.58 13.84 2.64
CA LEU A 67 10.39 14.64 2.93
C LEU A 67 10.73 16.13 2.97
N GLY A 68 11.80 16.52 3.70
CA GLY A 68 12.26 17.90 3.82
C GLY A 68 12.70 18.51 2.49
N ASN A 69 13.14 17.68 1.55
CA ASN A 69 13.52 18.09 0.19
C ASN A 69 12.38 17.93 -0.84
N HIS A 70 11.16 17.59 -0.43
CA HIS A 70 10.02 17.32 -1.30
C HIS A 70 10.28 16.23 -2.37
N LYS A 71 11.18 15.29 -2.07
CA LYS A 71 11.55 14.15 -2.93
C LYS A 71 10.85 12.84 -2.53
N LEU A 72 10.17 12.81 -1.39
CA LEU A 72 9.43 11.63 -0.96
C LEU A 72 8.16 11.45 -1.78
N VAL A 73 8.08 10.34 -2.53
CA VAL A 73 6.89 9.95 -3.31
C VAL A 73 6.41 8.59 -2.80
N PRO A 74 5.49 8.57 -1.83
CA PRO A 74 5.09 7.31 -1.21
C PRO A 74 3.98 6.62 -2.00
N PHE A 75 3.95 5.29 -1.85
CA PHE A 75 3.03 4.40 -2.51
C PHE A 75 2.28 3.55 -1.49
N PHE A 76 0.97 3.70 -1.41
CA PHE A 76 0.15 2.96 -0.43
C PHE A 76 -0.82 1.98 -1.09
N GLY A 77 -1.06 0.89 -0.38
CA GLY A 77 -2.00 -0.16 -0.75
C GLY A 77 -3.07 -0.38 0.30
N ALA A 78 -3.94 -1.37 0.05
CA ALA A 78 -5.20 -1.55 0.78
C ALA A 78 -5.04 -1.73 2.29
N GLY A 79 -3.81 -2.00 2.77
CA GLY A 79 -3.44 -2.07 4.17
C GLY A 79 -3.87 -0.86 5.01
N ILE A 80 -3.75 0.36 4.49
CA ILE A 80 -4.07 1.58 5.24
C ILE A 80 -5.57 1.72 5.53
N SER A 81 -6.42 1.15 4.67
CA SER A 81 -7.89 1.23 4.78
C SER A 81 -8.50 0.09 5.62
N ARG A 82 -7.72 -0.94 5.98
CA ARG A 82 -8.22 -2.15 6.67
C ARG A 82 -8.94 -1.87 7.98
N PRO A 83 -8.45 -1.00 8.88
CA PRO A 83 -9.14 -0.74 10.15
C PRO A 83 -10.57 -0.22 9.93
N GLN A 84 -10.77 0.63 8.91
CA GLN A 84 -12.06 1.20 8.56
C GLN A 84 -12.96 0.22 7.81
N LEU A 85 -12.43 -0.45 6.77
CA LEU A 85 -13.22 -1.35 5.92
C LEU A 85 -13.54 -2.69 6.59
N GLY A 86 -12.75 -3.11 7.58
CA GLY A 86 -12.98 -4.36 8.32
C GLY A 86 -12.63 -5.63 7.53
N PHE A 87 -12.09 -5.51 6.31
CA PHE A 87 -11.64 -6.64 5.52
C PHE A 87 -10.33 -6.34 4.78
N ALA A 88 -9.64 -7.41 4.39
CA ALA A 88 -8.52 -7.39 3.46
C ALA A 88 -8.98 -7.86 2.07
N SER A 89 -8.09 -7.85 1.09
CA SER A 89 -8.33 -8.40 -0.26
C SER A 89 -8.90 -9.83 -0.23
N ALA A 90 -8.48 -10.67 0.72
CA ALA A 90 -9.01 -12.02 0.91
C ALA A 90 -10.50 -12.04 1.33
N GLY A 91 -10.94 -11.06 2.12
CA GLY A 91 -12.36 -10.93 2.51
C GLY A 91 -13.23 -10.53 1.32
N LEU A 92 -12.72 -9.67 0.44
CA LEU A 92 -13.38 -9.28 -0.80
C LEU A 92 -13.47 -10.47 -1.77
N ALA A 93 -12.37 -11.24 -1.91
CA ALA A 93 -12.32 -12.45 -2.72
C ALA A 93 -13.35 -13.50 -2.27
N LYS A 94 -13.50 -13.70 -0.96
CA LYS A 94 -14.51 -14.61 -0.41
C LYS A 94 -15.93 -14.19 -0.80
N GLN A 95 -16.26 -12.91 -0.64
CA GLN A 95 -17.60 -12.40 -0.97
C GLN A 95 -17.92 -12.52 -2.48
N LEU A 96 -16.94 -12.27 -3.35
CA LEU A 96 -17.10 -12.52 -4.79
C LEU A 96 -17.35 -14.01 -5.07
N ALA A 97 -16.56 -14.88 -4.45
CA ALA A 97 -16.67 -16.33 -4.64
C ALA A 97 -18.05 -16.87 -4.25
N ASP A 98 -18.58 -16.39 -3.11
CA ASP A 98 -19.89 -16.77 -2.59
C ASP A 98 -21.00 -16.39 -3.59
N GLN A 99 -20.93 -15.21 -4.23
CA GLN A 99 -21.94 -14.78 -5.21
C GLN A 99 -21.97 -15.62 -6.48
N ILE A 100 -20.83 -16.19 -6.90
CA ILE A 100 -20.74 -17.02 -8.12
C ILE A 100 -20.71 -18.52 -7.84
N GLY A 101 -20.95 -18.92 -6.59
CA GLY A 101 -20.95 -20.32 -6.15
C GLY A 101 -19.60 -21.03 -6.34
N GLN A 102 -18.49 -20.29 -6.27
CA GLN A 102 -17.15 -20.84 -6.38
C GLN A 102 -16.50 -20.93 -5.00
N ARG A 103 -15.55 -21.87 -4.86
CA ARG A 103 -14.64 -21.80 -3.73
C ARG A 103 -13.78 -20.55 -3.90
N PRO A 104 -13.43 -19.83 -2.82
CA PRO A 104 -12.44 -18.77 -2.90
C PRO A 104 -11.18 -19.34 -3.55
N SER A 105 -10.88 -18.96 -4.80
CA SER A 105 -9.59 -19.26 -5.41
C SER A 105 -8.51 -18.43 -4.71
N ILE A 106 -7.25 -18.78 -4.94
CA ILE A 106 -6.11 -18.18 -4.22
C ILE A 106 -5.91 -16.71 -4.63
N LEU A 107 -6.39 -16.28 -5.80
CA LEU A 107 -6.12 -14.96 -6.37
C LEU A 107 -7.42 -14.19 -6.67
N LEU A 108 -7.58 -13.01 -6.04
CA LEU A 108 -8.70 -12.10 -6.24
C LEU A 108 -8.91 -11.72 -7.71
N SER A 109 -7.83 -11.58 -8.49
CA SER A 109 -7.88 -11.20 -9.90
C SER A 109 -8.53 -12.27 -10.79
N GLU A 110 -8.31 -13.54 -10.52
CA GLU A 110 -8.93 -14.66 -11.26
C GLU A 110 -10.42 -14.79 -10.93
N LEU A 111 -10.76 -14.60 -9.65
CA LEU A 111 -12.13 -14.55 -9.16
C LEU A 111 -12.92 -13.41 -9.82
N SER A 112 -12.27 -12.26 -9.99
CA SER A 112 -12.86 -11.09 -10.63
C SER A 112 -13.20 -11.35 -12.09
N ASP A 113 -12.29 -11.97 -12.84
CA ASP A 113 -12.57 -12.34 -14.23
C ASP A 113 -13.70 -13.38 -14.32
N SER A 114 -13.69 -14.37 -13.43
CA SER A 114 -14.77 -15.37 -13.34
C SER A 114 -16.13 -14.74 -12.98
N PHE A 115 -16.11 -13.70 -12.16
CA PHE A 115 -17.31 -12.93 -11.79
C PHE A 115 -17.85 -12.16 -12.99
N ILE A 116 -16.98 -11.45 -13.72
CA ILE A 116 -17.35 -10.74 -14.95
C ILE A 116 -17.96 -11.71 -15.96
N ASP A 117 -17.35 -12.88 -16.16
CA ASP A 117 -17.82 -13.85 -17.15
C ASP A 117 -19.20 -14.45 -16.79
N LYS A 118 -19.55 -14.50 -15.51
CA LYS A 118 -20.80 -15.08 -15.02
C LYS A 118 -21.93 -14.07 -14.82
N ILE A 119 -21.61 -12.88 -14.32
CA ILE A 119 -22.60 -11.89 -13.86
C ILE A 119 -22.48 -10.59 -14.66
N GLY A 120 -21.28 -10.23 -15.10
CA GLY A 120 -21.01 -9.03 -15.89
C GLY A 120 -20.14 -8.00 -15.18
N GLU A 121 -19.56 -7.09 -15.96
CA GLU A 121 -18.66 -6.04 -15.47
C GLU A 121 -19.37 -4.99 -14.61
N ASP A 122 -20.56 -4.55 -15.02
CA ASP A 122 -21.37 -3.59 -14.25
C ASP A 122 -21.70 -4.11 -12.84
N ALA A 123 -21.93 -5.42 -12.70
CA ALA A 123 -22.20 -6.04 -11.42
C ALA A 123 -20.94 -6.05 -10.52
N LEU A 124 -19.75 -6.26 -11.11
CA LEU A 124 -18.49 -6.17 -10.37
C LEU A 124 -18.26 -4.74 -9.88
N ILE A 125 -18.49 -3.74 -10.75
CA ILE A 125 -18.37 -2.33 -10.38
C ILE A 125 -19.36 -1.98 -9.25
N GLY A 126 -20.61 -2.40 -9.37
CA GLY A 126 -21.62 -2.20 -8.33
C GLY A 126 -21.19 -2.81 -6.99
N PHE A 127 -20.67 -4.03 -7.01
CA PHE A 127 -20.11 -4.69 -5.83
C PHE A 127 -18.93 -3.89 -5.24
N LEU A 128 -17.97 -3.43 -6.06
CA LEU A 128 -16.85 -2.64 -5.58
C LEU A 128 -17.30 -1.31 -4.97
N LYS A 129 -18.27 -0.63 -5.59
CA LYS A 129 -18.87 0.59 -5.03
C LYS A 129 -19.48 0.34 -3.67
N GLU A 130 -20.29 -0.71 -3.54
CA GLU A 130 -20.93 -1.07 -2.28
C GLU A 130 -19.91 -1.33 -1.15
N LYS A 131 -18.77 -1.94 -1.47
CA LYS A 131 -17.78 -2.34 -0.47
C LYS A 131 -16.71 -1.30 -0.18
N LEU A 132 -16.36 -0.45 -1.15
CA LEU A 132 -15.19 0.42 -1.07
C LEU A 132 -15.53 1.90 -1.02
N VAL A 133 -16.72 2.31 -1.48
CA VAL A 133 -17.14 3.72 -1.46
C VAL A 133 -17.92 3.98 -0.17
N LEU A 134 -17.30 4.72 0.73
CA LEU A 134 -17.85 5.10 2.01
C LEU A 134 -18.51 6.49 1.91
N SER A 135 -19.52 6.74 2.74
CA SER A 135 -20.10 8.08 2.93
C SER A 135 -19.58 8.77 4.20
N GLN A 136 -19.05 7.99 5.14
CA GLN A 136 -18.55 8.44 6.42
C GLN A 136 -17.47 7.49 6.90
N PHE A 137 -16.62 7.95 7.82
CA PHE A 137 -15.60 7.14 8.45
C PHE A 137 -15.63 7.28 9.98
N ASP A 138 -14.95 6.37 10.67
CA ASP A 138 -14.74 6.42 12.12
C ASP A 138 -13.37 7.05 12.37
N ASP A 139 -13.35 8.22 13.01
CA ASP A 139 -12.10 8.98 13.18
C ASP A 139 -11.02 8.20 13.96
N ALA A 140 -11.45 7.31 14.86
CA ALA A 140 -10.52 6.46 15.62
C ALA A 140 -9.78 5.42 14.75
N LYS A 141 -10.28 5.15 13.53
CA LYS A 141 -9.76 4.10 12.63
C LYS A 141 -8.94 4.63 11.46
N VAL A 142 -8.73 5.95 11.37
CA VAL A 142 -8.04 6.60 10.25
C VAL A 142 -6.70 7.23 10.63
N SER A 143 -6.07 6.76 11.72
CA SER A 143 -4.78 7.27 12.19
C SER A 143 -3.69 7.27 11.10
N ALA A 144 -3.62 6.21 10.29
CA ALA A 144 -2.69 6.14 9.16
C ALA A 144 -2.95 7.25 8.12
N HIS A 145 -4.20 7.49 7.74
CA HIS A 145 -4.57 8.55 6.79
C HIS A 145 -4.26 9.93 7.36
N ARG A 146 -4.53 10.16 8.65
CA ARG A 146 -4.19 11.42 9.34
C ARG A 146 -2.68 11.67 9.34
N LEU A 147 -1.88 10.64 9.56
CA LEU A 147 -0.43 10.74 9.47
C LEU A 147 0.00 11.11 8.04
N LEU A 148 -0.57 10.48 7.00
CA LEU A 148 -0.25 10.85 5.61
C LEU A 148 -0.58 12.30 5.30
N LEU A 149 -1.72 12.80 5.79
CA LEU A 149 -2.10 14.20 5.62
C LEU A 149 -1.17 15.17 6.37
N SER A 150 -0.63 14.77 7.53
CA SER A 150 0.29 15.62 8.29
C SER A 150 1.65 15.78 7.59
N LEU A 151 2.07 14.79 6.81
CA LEU A 151 3.27 14.87 5.97
C LEU A 151 3.17 15.94 4.87
N SER A 152 1.97 16.44 4.56
CA SER A 152 1.75 17.51 3.57
C SER A 152 2.41 17.24 2.22
N LEU A 153 2.26 15.99 1.74
CA LEU A 153 2.87 15.52 0.49
C LEU A 153 2.16 16.14 -0.72
N ASN A 154 2.92 16.69 -1.67
CA ASN A 154 2.35 17.24 -2.91
C ASN A 154 1.91 16.15 -3.91
N LEU A 155 2.43 14.93 -3.78
CA LEU A 155 2.12 13.83 -4.67
C LEU A 155 2.03 12.52 -3.89
N LEU A 156 0.89 11.84 -4.05
CA LEU A 156 0.59 10.58 -3.38
C LEU A 156 0.11 9.56 -4.40
N TYR A 157 0.70 8.37 -4.40
CA TYR A 157 0.21 7.24 -5.21
C TYR A 157 -0.50 6.23 -4.32
N MET A 158 -1.67 5.79 -4.77
CA MET A 158 -2.41 4.72 -4.13
C MET A 158 -2.84 3.66 -5.13
N THR A 159 -2.79 2.40 -4.70
CA THR A 159 -3.45 1.27 -5.39
C THR A 159 -4.86 1.00 -4.87
N ASN A 160 -5.29 1.78 -3.87
CA ASN A 160 -6.60 1.67 -3.26
C ASN A 160 -7.66 2.19 -4.22
N GLN A 161 -8.77 1.46 -4.27
CA GLN A 161 -9.96 1.83 -5.02
C GLN A 161 -11.06 2.38 -4.10
N ASP A 162 -10.90 2.29 -2.78
CA ASP A 162 -11.75 2.99 -1.83
C ASP A 162 -11.57 4.51 -1.90
N ASN A 163 -12.51 5.26 -1.33
CA ASN A 163 -12.48 6.73 -1.27
C ASN A 163 -12.09 7.26 0.12
N LEU A 164 -11.49 6.42 0.97
CA LEU A 164 -11.31 6.75 2.39
C LEU A 164 -10.30 7.88 2.58
N PHE A 165 -9.19 7.88 1.82
CA PHE A 165 -8.22 8.96 1.92
C PHE A 165 -8.85 10.30 1.54
N GLU A 166 -9.64 10.34 0.46
CA GLU A 166 -10.34 11.53 -0.01
C GLU A 166 -11.34 12.06 1.03
N LEU A 167 -12.12 11.16 1.65
CA LEU A 167 -13.04 11.54 2.73
C LEU A 167 -12.32 12.14 3.94
N VAL A 168 -11.21 11.53 4.36
CA VAL A 168 -10.42 12.02 5.49
C VAL A 168 -9.75 13.35 5.13
N ALA A 169 -9.21 13.47 3.92
CA ALA A 169 -8.60 14.69 3.40
C ALA A 169 -9.59 15.87 3.41
N GLU A 170 -10.81 15.64 2.92
CA GLU A 170 -11.88 16.64 2.95
C GLU A 170 -12.28 17.01 4.38
N HIS A 171 -12.48 16.02 5.25
CA HIS A 171 -12.84 16.25 6.66
C HIS A 171 -11.82 17.11 7.41
N TYR A 172 -10.53 16.93 7.11
CA TYR A 172 -9.44 17.69 7.73
C TYR A 172 -9.02 18.94 6.93
N CYS A 173 -9.83 19.38 5.97
CA CYS A 173 -9.61 20.57 5.15
C CYS A 173 -8.25 20.57 4.41
N ARG A 174 -7.82 19.39 3.94
CA ARG A 174 -6.58 19.17 3.19
C ARG A 174 -6.86 18.37 1.92
N PRO A 175 -7.75 18.86 1.03
CA PRO A 175 -8.18 18.10 -0.13
C PRO A 175 -7.02 17.87 -1.10
N TYR A 176 -7.05 16.71 -1.76
CA TYR A 176 -6.14 16.36 -2.85
C TYR A 176 -6.91 16.36 -4.16
N ARG A 177 -6.28 16.86 -5.24
CA ARG A 177 -6.77 16.64 -6.60
C ARG A 177 -6.67 15.15 -6.92
N ARG A 178 -7.81 14.48 -6.95
CA ARG A 178 -7.91 13.08 -7.36
C ARG A 178 -7.64 12.97 -8.86
N VAL A 179 -6.70 12.10 -9.23
CA VAL A 179 -6.29 11.81 -10.60
C VAL A 179 -6.44 10.31 -10.85
N VAL A 180 -7.37 9.95 -11.73
CA VAL A 180 -7.69 8.56 -12.09
C VAL A 180 -7.39 8.31 -13.56
N THR A 181 -7.61 9.32 -14.40
CA THR A 181 -7.46 9.28 -15.85
C THR A 181 -6.40 10.28 -16.33
N LEU A 182 -6.06 10.21 -17.62
CA LEU A 182 -5.20 11.20 -18.25
C LEU A 182 -5.84 12.60 -18.27
N ALA A 183 -7.15 12.68 -18.48
CA ALA A 183 -7.87 13.95 -18.48
C ALA A 183 -7.73 14.65 -17.12
N ASP A 184 -7.90 13.90 -16.03
CA ASP A 184 -7.71 14.45 -14.68
C ASP A 184 -6.30 15.00 -14.47
N LEU A 185 -5.30 14.32 -15.02
CA LEU A 185 -3.90 14.72 -14.95
C LEU A 185 -3.63 16.00 -15.76
N SER A 186 -4.25 16.15 -16.93
CA SER A 186 -4.14 17.36 -17.77
C SER A 186 -4.76 18.59 -17.12
N ASP A 187 -5.76 18.39 -16.26
CA ASP A 187 -6.44 19.46 -15.53
C ASP A 187 -5.73 19.88 -14.23
N VAL A 188 -4.61 19.24 -13.88
CA VAL A 188 -3.87 19.54 -12.65
C VAL A 188 -3.26 20.94 -12.69
N ILE A 189 -3.48 21.69 -11.62
CA ILE A 189 -2.89 23.01 -11.41
C ILE A 189 -1.49 22.84 -10.78
N PRO A 190 -0.45 23.53 -11.30
CA PRO A 190 0.88 23.50 -10.69
C PRO A 190 0.84 23.87 -9.21
N GLY A 191 1.36 22.98 -8.36
CA GLY A 191 1.51 23.20 -6.91
C GLY A 191 0.35 22.70 -6.05
N GLU A 192 -0.76 22.22 -6.63
CA GLU A 192 -1.81 21.58 -5.84
C GLU A 192 -1.40 20.16 -5.40
N PRO A 193 -1.84 19.67 -4.22
CA PRO A 193 -1.62 18.29 -3.81
C PRO A 193 -2.39 17.30 -4.70
N ILE A 194 -1.73 16.25 -5.17
CA ILE A 194 -2.32 15.30 -6.13
C ILE A 194 -2.35 13.89 -5.54
N LEU A 195 -3.51 13.25 -5.62
CA LEU A 195 -3.70 11.84 -5.31
C LEU A 195 -3.90 11.06 -6.61
N ILE A 196 -2.95 10.19 -6.97
CA ILE A 196 -3.05 9.32 -8.14
C ILE A 196 -3.58 7.95 -7.72
N LYS A 197 -4.73 7.55 -8.26
CA LYS A 197 -5.33 6.22 -8.04
C LYS A 197 -4.91 5.26 -9.15
N PHE A 198 -3.85 4.52 -8.89
CA PHE A 198 -3.14 3.72 -9.88
C PHE A 198 -3.99 2.57 -10.46
N HIS A 199 -4.83 1.95 -9.63
CA HIS A 199 -5.74 0.87 -10.03
C HIS A 199 -7.16 1.35 -10.38
N GLY A 200 -7.30 2.65 -10.63
CA GLY A 200 -8.57 3.25 -10.96
C GLY A 200 -9.44 3.55 -9.76
N ASP A 201 -10.68 3.89 -10.04
CA ASP A 201 -11.69 4.30 -9.07
C ASP A 201 -13.06 3.74 -9.47
N PRO A 202 -13.86 3.18 -8.54
CA PRO A 202 -15.20 2.66 -8.85
C PRO A 202 -16.12 3.69 -9.50
N ASP A 203 -15.95 4.98 -9.21
CA ASP A 203 -16.70 6.06 -9.85
C ASP A 203 -16.26 6.39 -11.27
N VAL A 204 -15.13 5.83 -11.72
CA VAL A 204 -14.69 5.87 -13.12
C VAL A 204 -14.51 4.43 -13.62
N PRO A 205 -15.60 3.72 -13.94
CA PRO A 205 -15.59 2.30 -14.31
C PRO A 205 -14.49 1.87 -15.28
N SER A 206 -14.29 2.64 -16.35
CA SER A 206 -13.30 2.34 -17.40
C SER A 206 -11.84 2.39 -16.93
N SER A 207 -11.57 2.91 -15.73
CA SER A 207 -10.24 2.99 -15.13
C SER A 207 -9.88 1.78 -14.27
N ILE A 208 -10.87 0.94 -13.91
CA ILE A 208 -10.70 -0.13 -12.93
C ILE A 208 -9.71 -1.18 -13.43
N VAL A 209 -8.66 -1.39 -12.63
CA VAL A 209 -7.72 -2.50 -12.79
C VAL A 209 -7.90 -3.45 -11.61
N PHE A 210 -8.55 -4.60 -11.86
CA PHE A 210 -8.96 -5.52 -10.80
C PHE A 210 -8.84 -7.00 -11.21
N GLY A 211 -9.37 -7.38 -12.38
CA GLY A 211 -9.22 -8.72 -12.95
C GLY A 211 -7.88 -8.93 -13.66
N LYS A 212 -7.47 -10.19 -13.85
CA LYS A 212 -6.22 -10.52 -14.55
C LYS A 212 -6.20 -9.93 -15.96
N ARG A 213 -7.33 -9.98 -16.69
CA ARG A 213 -7.45 -9.34 -18.02
C ARG A 213 -7.11 -7.84 -18.00
N SER A 214 -7.64 -7.10 -17.02
CA SER A 214 -7.37 -5.66 -16.87
C SER A 214 -5.91 -5.38 -16.50
N TYR A 215 -5.28 -6.21 -15.64
CA TYR A 215 -3.85 -6.12 -15.34
C TYR A 215 -2.99 -6.37 -16.58
N GLU A 216 -3.30 -7.42 -17.35
CA GLU A 216 -2.57 -7.72 -18.58
C GLU A 216 -2.74 -6.61 -19.64
N ALA A 217 -3.94 -6.05 -19.77
CA ALA A 217 -4.20 -4.93 -20.67
C ALA A 217 -3.36 -3.71 -20.27
N ARG A 218 -3.26 -3.42 -18.96
CA ARG A 218 -2.44 -2.33 -18.44
C ARG A 218 -0.95 -2.54 -18.72
N ILE A 219 -0.44 -3.76 -18.56
CA ILE A 219 0.96 -4.09 -18.87
C ILE A 219 1.24 -4.01 -20.38
N LYS A 220 0.30 -4.44 -21.23
CA LYS A 220 0.45 -4.42 -22.70
C LYS A 220 0.31 -3.00 -23.27
N SER A 221 -0.42 -2.12 -22.59
CA SER A 221 -0.47 -0.70 -22.87
C SER A 221 0.86 -0.04 -22.48
N ASN A 222 1.89 -0.25 -23.30
CA ASN A 222 3.17 0.44 -23.17
C ASN A 222 2.90 1.94 -22.97
N ASP A 223 3.55 2.55 -21.97
CA ASP A 223 3.45 3.99 -21.70
C ASP A 223 2.06 4.50 -21.27
N HIS A 224 1.35 3.75 -20.42
CA HIS A 224 0.20 4.36 -19.71
C HIS A 224 0.69 5.65 -19.01
N PRO A 225 0.08 6.82 -19.24
CA PRO A 225 0.64 8.10 -18.81
C PRO A 225 0.88 8.24 -17.30
N LEU A 226 0.05 7.59 -16.48
CA LEU A 226 0.27 7.52 -15.03
C LEU A 226 1.53 6.72 -14.67
N ASP A 227 1.88 5.73 -15.49
CA ASP A 227 3.08 4.91 -15.31
C ASP A 227 4.32 5.69 -15.77
N ILE A 228 4.19 6.56 -16.79
CA ILE A 228 5.25 7.51 -17.16
C ILE A 228 5.49 8.52 -16.03
N LYS A 229 4.43 9.10 -15.46
CA LYS A 229 4.54 10.04 -14.35
C LYS A 229 5.16 9.38 -13.10
N LEU A 230 4.80 8.11 -12.84
CA LEU A 230 5.43 7.32 -11.79
C LEU A 230 6.92 7.12 -12.06
N ARG A 231 7.31 6.71 -13.28
CA ARG A 231 8.72 6.58 -13.66
C ARG A 231 9.46 7.90 -13.49
N ALA A 232 8.93 9.00 -13.99
CA ALA A 232 9.53 10.33 -13.86
C ALA A 232 9.72 10.72 -12.38
N ALA A 233 8.75 10.41 -11.52
CA ALA A 233 8.83 10.63 -10.08
C ALA A 233 9.89 9.74 -9.39
N SER A 234 10.18 8.56 -9.94
CA SER A 234 11.25 7.67 -9.47
C SER A 234 12.64 8.03 -10.02
N TYR A 235 12.74 8.93 -11.01
CA TYR A 235 13.99 9.30 -11.69
C TYR A 235 14.70 10.51 -11.07
N VAL A 236 14.33 10.91 -9.85
CA VAL A 236 15.02 12.00 -9.14
C VAL A 236 16.37 11.47 -8.63
N GLY A 237 17.45 11.87 -9.31
CA GLY A 237 18.84 11.53 -8.96
C GLY A 237 19.39 12.20 -7.72
#